data_AF-A0AAD6V8D7-F1
#
_entry.id   AF-A0AAD6V8D7-F1
#
_cell.length_a   1.000
_cell.length_b   1.000
_cell.length_c   1.000
_cell.angle_alpha   90.00
_cell.angle_beta   90.00
_cell.angle_gamma   90.00
#
_symmetry.space_group_name_H-M   'P 1'
#
loop_
_entity.id
_entity.type
_entity.pdbx_description
1 polymer ?
#
loop_
_entity_poly.entity_id
_entity_poly.type
_entity_poly.pdbx_seq_one_letter_code
_entity_poly.pdbx_strand_id
1 'polypeptide(L)' 'LQQYFEYNAYPSAADRLEMANKFMMDARQIEVWFQNHRRRAKQEGVDVRRLRPGDPAPLELCLKLMEEQMGPPTPP' A
#
# COMPACT_ATOMS: atom_id res chain seq x y z
N LEU A 1 2.74 -3.63 1.95
CA LEU A 1 2.58 -3.12 0.57
C LEU A 1 1.54 -3.88 -0.25
N GLN A 2 1.52 -5.22 -0.23
CA GLN A 2 0.56 -6.01 -1.01
C GLN A 2 -0.91 -5.78 -0.64
N GLN A 3 -1.24 -5.74 0.66
CA GLN A 3 -2.61 -5.40 1.09
C GLN A 3 -3.04 -4.03 0.53
N TYR A 4 -2.18 -3.01 0.65
CA TYR A 4 -2.47 -1.70 0.06
C TYR A 4 -2.67 -1.81 -1.47
N PHE A 5 -1.86 -2.58 -2.18
CA PHE A 5 -1.96 -2.76 -3.64
C PHE A 5 -3.29 -3.35 -4.10
N GLU A 6 -3.87 -4.28 -3.33
CA GLU A 6 -5.18 -4.88 -3.62
C GLU A 6 -6.32 -3.86 -3.53
N TYR A 7 -6.18 -2.86 -2.64
CA TYR A 7 -7.13 -1.75 -2.52
C TYR A 7 -6.82 -0.59 -3.48
N ASN A 8 -5.53 -0.24 -3.61
CA ASN A 8 -5.05 0.85 -4.45
C ASN A 8 -3.68 0.54 -5.06
N ALA A 9 -3.67 0.25 -6.36
CA ALA A 9 -2.44 0.03 -7.13
C ALA A 9 -1.69 1.34 -7.49
N TYR A 10 -2.25 2.51 -7.15
CA TYR A 10 -1.74 3.84 -7.50
C TYR A 10 -1.68 4.75 -6.25
N PRO A 11 -0.71 4.53 -5.34
CA PRO A 11 -0.57 5.35 -4.14
C PRO A 11 -0.19 6.80 -4.49
N SER A 12 -0.71 7.75 -3.70
CA SER A 12 -0.35 9.16 -3.79
C SER A 12 1.09 9.42 -3.32
N ALA A 13 1.60 10.65 -3.43
CA ALA A 13 2.90 10.99 -2.85
C ALA A 13 2.90 10.90 -1.32
N ALA A 14 1.80 11.32 -0.67
CA ALA A 14 1.64 11.23 0.78
C ALA A 14 1.61 9.77 1.24
N ASP A 15 0.84 8.92 0.56
CA ASP A 15 0.71 7.49 0.89
C ASP A 15 2.05 6.76 0.76
N ARG A 16 2.84 7.11 -0.26
CA ARG A 16 4.20 6.58 -0.45
C ARG A 16 5.13 6.97 0.69
N LEU A 17 5.04 8.20 1.19
CA LEU A 17 5.82 8.70 2.33
C LEU A 17 5.43 8.02 3.63
N GLU A 18 4.13 7.83 3.88
CA GLU A 18 3.64 7.09 5.05
C GLU A 18 4.08 5.62 5.03
N MET A 19 3.95 4.95 3.88
CA MET A 19 4.44 3.59 3.72
C MET A 19 5.97 3.51 3.86
N ALA A 20 6.71 4.46 3.31
CA ALA A 20 8.16 4.57 3.45
C ALA A 20 8.57 4.62 4.94
N ASN A 21 7.94 5.51 5.71
CA ASN A 21 8.20 5.63 7.14
C ASN A 21 7.85 4.35 7.90
N LYS A 22 6.69 3.73 7.62
CA LYS A 22 6.24 2.51 8.33
C LYS A 22 7.09 1.28 7.99
N PHE A 23 7.51 1.12 6.74
CA PHE A 23 8.29 -0.04 6.28
C PHE A 23 9.81 0.19 6.37
N MET A 24 10.26 1.34 6.87
CA MET A 24 11.69 1.75 6.87
C MET A 24 12.32 1.62 5.48
N MET A 25 11.58 2.07 4.47
CA MET A 25 12.00 2.05 3.06
C MET A 25 11.99 3.46 2.50
N ASP A 26 12.73 3.71 1.43
CA ASP A 26 12.61 4.96 0.69
C ASP A 26 11.29 5.02 -0.09
N ALA A 27 10.69 6.21 -0.19
CA ALA A 27 9.51 6.45 -1.01
C ALA A 27 9.73 6.01 -2.48
N ARG A 28 10.98 6.08 -2.96
CA ARG A 28 11.38 5.56 -4.27
C ARG A 28 11.30 4.03 -4.35
N GLN A 29 11.69 3.31 -3.30
CA GLN A 29 11.58 1.85 -3.28
C GLN A 29 10.10 1.43 -3.28
N ILE A 30 9.25 2.15 -2.54
CA ILE A 30 7.80 1.96 -2.57
C ILE A 30 7.29 2.16 -3.99
N GLU A 31 7.64 3.28 -4.64
CA GLU A 31 7.23 3.55 -6.01
C GLU A 31 7.63 2.44 -6.99
N VAL A 32 8.88 1.99 -6.96
CA VAL A 32 9.37 0.90 -7.82
C VAL A 32 8.63 -0.40 -7.54
N TRP A 33 8.35 -0.71 -6.27
CA TRP A 33 7.58 -1.88 -5.89
C TRP A 33 6.19 -1.87 -6.53
N PHE A 34 5.48 -0.74 -6.46
CA PHE A 34 4.16 -0.57 -7.08
C PHE A 34 4.23 -0.62 -8.61
N GLN A 35 5.25 -0.02 -9.23
CA GLN A 35 5.46 -0.09 -10.68
C GLN A 35 5.66 -1.53 -11.16
N ASN A 36 6.53 -2.30 -10.48
CA ASN A 36 6.80 -3.70 -10.81
C ASN A 36 5.55 -4.57 -10.63
N HIS A 37 4.79 -4.36 -9.54
CA HIS A 37 3.57 -5.11 -9.28
C HIS A 37 2.47 -4.81 -10.33
N ARG A 38 2.30 -3.55 -10.74
CA ARG A 38 1.38 -3.22 -11.85
C ARG A 38 1.79 -3.87 -13.17
N ARG A 39 3.08 -3.89 -13.47
CA ARG A 39 3.59 -4.58 -14.67
C ARG A 39 3.27 -6.07 -14.65
N ARG A 40 3.50 -6.73 -13.51
CA ARG A 40 3.19 -8.15 -13.33
C ARG A 40 1.69 -8.42 -13.43
N ALA A 41 0.86 -7.63 -12.74
CA ALA A 41 -0.60 -7.79 -12.80
C ALA A 41 -1.13 -7.63 -14.24
N LYS A 42 -0.58 -6.68 -15.00
CA LYS A 42 -0.91 -6.52 -16.43
C LYS A 42 -0.50 -7.74 -17.27
N GLN A 43 0.63 -8.37 -16.98
CA GLN A 43 1.08 -9.60 -17.65
C GLN A 43 0.19 -10.80 -17.29
N GLU A 44 -0.30 -10.86 -16.06
CA GLU A 44 -1.19 -11.91 -15.56
C GLU A 44 -2.67 -11.69 -15.97
N GLY A 45 -2.98 -10.58 -16.68
CA GLY A 45 -4.35 -10.25 -17.10
C GLY A 45 -5.26 -9.76 -15.97
N VAL A 46 -4.68 -9.42 -14.81
CA VAL A 46 -5.41 -8.90 -13.64
C VAL A 46 -5.63 -7.39 -13.84
N ASP A 47 -6.90 -6.97 -13.87
CA ASP A 47 -7.26 -5.56 -13.89
C ASP A 47 -6.97 -4.91 -12.53
N VAL A 48 -5.91 -4.11 -12.48
CA VAL A 48 -5.52 -3.37 -11.29
C VAL A 48 -6.48 -2.21 -11.06
N ARG A 49 -7.33 -2.36 -10.03
CA ARG A 49 -8.33 -1.35 -9.65
C ARG A 49 -7.69 0.02 -9.44
N ARG A 50 -8.23 1.03 -10.12
CA ARG A 50 -8.07 2.44 -9.77
C ARG A 50 -9.18 2.81 -8.80
N LEU A 51 -8.82 3.41 -7.67
CA LEU A 51 -9.80 3.99 -6.75
C LEU A 51 -10.71 4.96 -7.50
N ARG A 52 -12.01 4.84 -7.25
CA ARG A 52 -12.97 5.85 -7.69
C ARG A 52 -13.05 6.94 -6.63
N PRO A 53 -13.21 8.21 -7.03
CA PRO A 53 -13.49 9.28 -6.07
C PRO A 53 -14.82 8.97 -5.37
N GLY A 54 -14.75 8.55 -4.10
CA GLY A 54 -15.90 8.09 -3.31
C GLY A 54 -15.68 6.77 -2.56
N ASP A 55 -14.66 5.99 -2.93
CA ASP A 55 -14.25 4.81 -2.15
C ASP A 55 -13.63 5.25 -0.81
N PRO A 56 -13.94 4.58 0.33
CA PRO A 56 -13.38 4.92 1.63
C PRO A 56 -11.85 4.92 1.58
N ALA A 57 -11.23 5.92 2.23
CA ALA A 57 -9.79 6.19 2.15
C ALA A 57 -8.97 4.90 2.39
N PRO A 58 -8.33 4.35 1.35
CA PRO A 58 -7.71 3.03 1.42
C PRO A 58 -6.44 3.03 2.24
N LEU A 59 -5.84 4.21 2.48
CA LEU A 59 -4.71 4.33 3.39
C LEU A 59 -5.15 4.15 4.84
N GLU A 60 -6.23 4.77 5.32
CA GLU A 60 -6.76 4.58 6.68
C GLU A 60 -7.08 3.11 6.98
N LEU A 61 -7.79 2.42 6.07
CA LEU A 61 -8.13 1.01 6.25
C LEU A 61 -6.89 0.12 6.19
N CYS A 62 -5.95 0.42 5.28
CA CYS A 62 -4.71 -0.33 5.18
C CYS A 62 -3.79 -0.07 6.39
N LEU A 63 -3.77 1.15 6.93
CA LEU A 63 -3.03 1.52 8.14
C LEU A 63 -3.64 0.81 9.36
N LYS A 64 -4.96 0.79 9.51
CA LYS A 64 -5.67 0.02 10.55
C LYS A 64 -5.37 -1.47 10.47
N LEU A 65 -5.51 -2.07 9.29
CA LEU A 65 -5.21 -3.50 9.07
C LEU A 65 -3.73 -3.83 9.29
N MET A 66 -2.82 -2.87 9.07
CA MET A 66 -1.39 -3.01 9.35
C MET A 66 -1.07 -2.80 10.84
N GLU A 67 -1.76 -1.90 11.54
CA GLU A 67 -1.68 -1.69 12.99
C GLU A 67 -2.17 -2.92 13.76
N GLU A 68 -3.21 -3.61 13.28
CA GLU A 68 -3.66 -4.88 13.89
C GLU A 68 -2.64 -6.03 13.76
N GLN A 69 -1.75 -6.02 12.75
CA GLN A 69 -0.69 -7.04 12.62
C GLN A 69 0.57 -6.71 13.42
N MET A 70 0.70 -5.48 13.91
CA MET A 70 1.81 -5.03 14.76
C MET A 70 1.21 -4.67 16.13
N GLY A 71 0.62 -5.67 16.80
CA GLY A 71 0.10 -5.52 18.16
C GLY A 71 1.15 -4.89 19.09
N PRO A 72 0.73 -4.21 20.17
CA PRO A 72 1.63 -3.48 21.05
C PRO A 72 2.74 -4.41 21.55
N PRO A 73 4.00 -3.93 21.68
CA PRO A 73 5.04 -4.73 22.31
C PRO A 73 4.53 -5.15 23.68
N THR A 74 4.38 -6.46 23.91
CA THR A 74 4.10 -7.00 25.24
C THR A 74 5.13 -6.41 26.20
N PRO A 75 4.72 -5.65 27.22
CA PRO A 75 5.66 -5.13 28.19
C PRO A 75 6.32 -6.31 28.95
N PRO A 76 7.59 -6.16 29.35
CA PRO A 76 8.34 -7.20 30.06
C PRO A 76 7.77 -7.52 31.44
#